data_AF-A0A2S2CPZ6-F1
#
_entry.id   AF-A0A2S2CPZ6-F1
#
_cell.length_a   1.000
_cell.length_b   1.000
_cell.length_c   1.000
_cell.angle_alpha   90.00
_cell.angle_beta   90.00
_cell.angle_gamma   90.00
#
_symmetry.space_group_name_H-M   'P 1'
#
loop_
_entity.id
_entity.type
_entity.pdbx_description
1 polymer ?
#
loop_
_entity_poly.entity_id
_entity_poly.type
_entity_poly.pdbx_seq_one_letter_code
_entity_poly.pdbx_strand_id
1 'polypeptide(L)' 'MERVIMLLFLLNQGGPTTIEFASLEQCRAAEPVIARNYREMTGNPVLSRCIVLPLPAKK' A
#
# COMPACT_ATOMS: atom_id res chain seq x y z
N MET A 1 6.29 12.38 13.31
CA MET A 1 5.54 12.63 12.06
C MET A 1 5.03 11.30 11.58
N GLU A 2 3.73 11.16 11.32
CA GLU A 2 3.15 9.88 10.87
C GLU A 2 3.05 9.88 9.35
N ARG A 3 3.40 8.77 8.71
CA ARG A 3 3.13 8.53 7.28
C ARG A 3 2.15 7.40 7.15
N VAL A 4 1.15 7.57 6.29
CA VAL A 4 0.26 6.46 5.93
C VAL A 4 0.74 5.89 4.60
N ILE A 5 1.01 4.59 4.58
CA ILE A 5 1.39 3.89 3.35
C ILE A 5 0.51 2.68 3.13
N MET A 6 0.23 2.38 1.86
CA MET A 6 -0.27 1.08 1.45
C MET A 6 0.90 0.23 0.98
N LEU A 7 1.08 -0.92 1.62
CA LEU A 7 1.94 -1.99 1.15
C LEU A 7 1.17 -2.84 0.14
N LEU A 8 1.74 -3.07 -1.03
CA LEU A 8 1.22 -3.93 -2.08
C LEU A 8 2.23 -5.05 -2.35
N PHE A 9 1.84 -6.29 -2.12
CA PHE A 9 2.63 -7.46 -2.43
C PHE A 9 2.04 -8.13 -3.67
N LEU A 10 2.76 -8.02 -4.78
CA LEU A 10 2.51 -8.82 -5.97
C LEU A 10 3.11 -10.19 -5.70
N LEU A 11 2.27 -11.19 -5.43
CA LEU A 11 2.78 -12.53 -5.19
C LEU A 11 3.51 -13.00 -6.46
N ASN A 12 4.72 -13.54 -6.28
CA ASN A 12 5.66 -13.95 -7.34
C ASN A 12 6.45 -12.82 -8.03
N GLN A 13 6.32 -11.56 -7.60
CA GLN A 13 7.23 -10.48 -7.99
C GLN A 13 7.97 -9.95 -6.77
N GLY A 14 9.28 -9.73 -6.91
CA GLY A 14 10.17 -9.45 -5.79
C GLY A 14 9.79 -8.17 -5.02
N GLY A 15 9.42 -8.33 -3.75
CA GLY A 15 9.26 -7.26 -2.76
C GLY A 15 7.94 -6.48 -2.83
N PRO A 16 7.58 -5.75 -1.75
CA PRO A 16 6.41 -4.90 -1.75
C PRO A 16 6.62 -3.59 -2.50
N THR A 17 5.58 -3.13 -3.18
CA THR A 17 5.43 -1.75 -3.64
C THR A 17 4.74 -0.92 -2.55
N THR A 18 5.18 0.32 -2.36
CA THR A 18 4.58 1.25 -1.38
C THR A 18 3.89 2.41 -2.07
N ILE A 19 2.69 2.77 -1.62
CA ILE A 19 1.97 3.97 -2.06
C ILE A 19 1.66 4.85 -0.85
N GLU A 20 2.05 6.12 -0.87
CA GLU A 20 1.79 7.05 0.24
C GLU A 20 0.39 7.68 0.15
N PHE A 21 -0.22 7.91 1.31
CA PHE A 21 -1.53 8.54 1.47
C PHE A 21 -1.48 9.63 2.54
N ALA A 22 -2.39 10.61 2.45
CA ALA A 22 -2.49 11.68 3.44
C ALA A 22 -3.15 11.21 4.76
N SER A 23 -4.01 10.19 4.69
CA SER A 23 -4.70 9.63 5.86
C SER A 23 -5.00 8.14 5.70
N LEU A 24 -5.24 7.46 6.83
CA LEU A 24 -5.59 6.03 6.85
C LEU A 24 -6.94 5.76 6.18
N GLU A 25 -7.88 6.69 6.31
CA GLU A 25 -9.19 6.62 5.65
C GLU A 25 -9.04 6.67 4.14
N GLN A 26 -8.24 7.61 3.62
CA GLN A 26 -7.96 7.71 2.18
C GLN A 26 -7.31 6.42 1.65
N CYS A 27 -6.37 5.85 2.41
CA CYS A 27 -5.74 4.59 2.05
C CYS A 27 -6.75 3.44 1.95
N ARG A 28 -7.60 3.25 2.97
CA ARG A 28 -8.60 2.18 3.00
C ARG A 28 -9.66 2.33 1.91
N ALA A 29 -10.05 3.57 1.59
CA ALA A 29 -10.98 3.84 0.50
C ALA A 29 -10.39 3.49 -0.88
N ALA A 30 -9.09 3.73 -1.07
CA ALA A 30 -8.39 3.45 -2.33
C ALA A 30 -7.95 1.98 -2.48
N GLU A 31 -7.68 1.29 -1.37
CA GLU A 31 -7.17 -0.08 -1.32
C GLU A 31 -7.88 -1.07 -2.26
N PRO A 32 -9.22 -1.23 -2.25
CA PRO A 32 -9.89 -2.22 -3.09
C PRO A 32 -9.74 -1.92 -4.59
N VAL A 33 -9.74 -0.64 -4.97
CA VAL A 33 -9.58 -0.22 -6.38
C VAL A 33 -8.16 -0.50 -6.84
N ILE A 34 -7.16 -0.13 -6.03
CA ILE A 34 -5.76 -0.32 -6.41
C ILE A 34 -5.42 -1.81 -6.46
N ALA A 35 -5.81 -2.61 -5.46
CA ALA A 35 -5.55 -4.05 -5.45
C ALA A 35 -6.18 -4.75 -6.66
N ARG A 36 -7.39 -4.35 -7.07
CA ARG A 36 -8.04 -4.84 -8.30
C ARG A 36 -7.24 -4.48 -9.55
N ASN A 37 -6.89 -3.20 -9.71
CA ASN A 37 -6.15 -2.73 -10.89
C ASN A 37 -4.81 -3.46 -11.04
N TYR A 38 -4.05 -3.65 -9.95
CA TYR A 38 -2.79 -4.39 -9.99
C TYR A 38 -2.99 -5.87 -10.34
N ARG A 39 -4.06 -6.51 -9.85
CA ARG A 39 -4.40 -7.89 -10.22
C ARG A 39 -4.70 -7.98 -11.72
N GLU A 40 -5.49 -7.06 -12.25
CA GLU A 40 -5.86 -7.03 -13.67
C GLU A 40 -4.63 -6.77 -14.57
N MET A 41 -3.73 -5.87 -14.17
CA MET A 41 -2.54 -5.53 -14.94
C MET A 41 -1.50 -6.65 -14.95
N THR A 42 -1.34 -7.37 -13.84
CA THR A 42 -0.23 -8.32 -13.67
C THR A 42 -0.65 -9.78 -13.83
N GLY A 43 -1.95 -10.08 -13.75
CA GLY A 43 -2.46 -11.44 -13.67
C GLY A 43 -2.10 -12.17 -12.36
N ASN A 44 -1.41 -11.50 -11.43
CA ASN A 44 -0.96 -12.11 -10.18
C ASN A 44 -1.90 -11.81 -9.02
N PRO A 45 -1.99 -12.71 -8.01
CA PRO A 45 -2.61 -12.38 -6.75
C PRO A 45 -1.89 -11.20 -6.08
N VAL A 46 -2.68 -10.33 -5.46
CA VAL A 46 -2.20 -9.13 -4.78
C VAL A 46 -2.64 -9.21 -3.33
N LEU A 47 -1.71 -9.03 -2.40
CA LEU A 47 -2.01 -8.70 -1.01
C LEU A 47 -1.78 -7.21 -0.80
N SER A 48 -2.71 -6.55 -0.13
CA SER A 48 -2.59 -5.13 0.21
C SER A 48 -2.75 -4.93 1.72
N ARG A 49 -2.09 -3.91 2.24
CA ARG A 49 -2.29 -3.46 3.62
C ARG A 49 -1.99 -1.98 3.78
N CYS A 50 -2.98 -1.21 4.24
CA CYS A 50 -2.77 0.13 4.76
C CYS A 50 -2.15 0.09 6.16
N ILE A 51 -1.02 0.76 6.34
CA ILE A 51 -0.33 0.89 7.63
C ILE A 51 0.02 2.36 7.92
N VAL A 52 0.11 2.67 9.22
CA VAL A 52 0.67 3.94 9.71
C VAL A 52 2.10 3.68 10.15
N LEU A 53 3.04 4.38 9.53
CA LEU A 53 4.45 4.37 9.89
C LEU A 53 4.76 5.58 10.77
N PRO A 54 5.07 5.38 12.05
CA PRO A 54 5.63 6.44 12.87
C PRO A 54 7.07 6.69 12.39
N LEU A 55 7.33 7.87 11.83
CA LEU A 55 8.70 8.27 11.53
C LEU A 55 9.38 8.72 12.82
N PRO A 56 10.64 8.28 13.06
CA PRO A 56 11.42 8.83 14.15
C PRO A 56 11.50 10.35 14.01
N ALA A 57 11.41 11.07 15.12
CA ALA A 57 11.69 12.49 15.12
C ALA A 57 13.10 12.68 14.54
N LYS A 58 13.24 13.58 13.54
CA LYS A 58 14.56 13.98 13.05
C LYS A 58 15.37 14.42 14.28
N LYS A 59 16.45 13.69 14.57
CA LYS A 59 17.44 14.14 15.57
C LYS A 59 18.11 15.41 15.08
#